data_AF-A0AAF0T4Q9-F1
#
_entry.id   AF-A0AAF0T4Q9-F1
#
_cell.length_a   1.000
_cell.length_b   1.000
_cell.length_c   1.000
_cell.angle_alpha   90.00
_cell.angle_beta   90.00
_cell.angle_gamma   90.00
#
_symmetry.space_group_name_H-M   'P 1'
#
loop_
_entity.id
_entity.type
_entity.pdbx_description
1 polymer ?
#
loop_
_entity_poly.entity_id
_entity_poly.type
_entity_poly.pdbx_seq_one_letter_code
_entity_poly.pdbx_strand_id
1 'polypeptide(L)'
;MVDETVNAAKMNTFINNNNKFNKKKVVFIMGATGTGKSRLSVDLATHFQGEIINSDKMQVYKGLEIVTNKITHTDKQGVRHYLLEQSVLNSRVNTKVYEMVNAGLVDEVRQIFIPDAEYTKGIRLSIGVP
;
A
#
# COMPACT_ATOMS: atom_id res chain seq x y z
N MET A 1 -53.59 34.15 3.01
CA MET A 1 -52.88 33.38 1.97
C MET A 1 -51.37 33.51 2.24
N VAL A 2 -50.85 32.68 3.14
CA VAL A 2 -49.40 32.64 3.45
C VAL A 2 -48.76 31.51 2.64
N ASP A 3 -48.26 31.92 1.48
CA ASP A 3 -46.96 31.59 0.89
C ASP A 3 -46.55 30.09 0.76
N GLU A 4 -47.19 29.39 -0.18
CA GLU A 4 -46.73 28.08 -0.69
C GLU A 4 -45.31 28.13 -1.29
N THR A 5 -44.90 29.29 -1.81
CA THR A 5 -43.56 29.52 -2.39
C THR A 5 -42.44 29.48 -1.33
N VAL A 6 -42.68 29.99 -0.11
CA VAL A 6 -41.73 29.88 1.01
C VAL A 6 -41.60 28.44 1.50
N ASN A 7 -42.66 27.64 1.45
CA ASN A 7 -42.62 26.24 1.86
C ASN A 7 -41.84 25.37 0.85
N ALA A 8 -42.03 25.62 -0.45
CA ALA A 8 -41.25 24.98 -1.52
C ALA A 8 -39.76 25.35 -1.47
N ALA A 9 -39.42 26.61 -1.19
CA ALA A 9 -38.04 27.05 -1.03
C ALA A 9 -37.35 26.41 0.20
N LYS A 10 -38.07 26.28 1.32
CA LYS A 10 -37.57 25.54 2.50
C LYS A 10 -37.37 24.06 2.18
N MET A 11 -38.32 23.42 1.50
CA MET A 11 -38.22 22.00 1.14
C MET A 11 -37.06 21.72 0.17
N ASN A 12 -36.86 22.57 -0.84
CA ASN A 12 -35.69 22.50 -1.73
C ASN A 12 -34.36 22.74 -1.00
N THR A 13 -34.35 23.60 0.02
CA THR A 13 -33.17 23.83 0.86
C THR A 13 -32.85 22.61 1.74
N PHE A 14 -33.87 21.95 2.30
CA PHE A 14 -33.72 20.69 3.05
C PHE A 14 -33.21 19.55 2.16
N ILE A 15 -33.75 19.42 0.95
CA ILE A 15 -33.33 18.39 -0.03
C ILE A 15 -31.88 18.64 -0.48
N ASN A 16 -31.49 19.89 -0.77
CA ASN A 16 -30.13 20.21 -1.21
C ASN A 16 -29.07 20.05 -0.11
N ASN A 17 -29.44 20.19 1.18
CA ASN A 17 -28.50 19.97 2.28
C ASN A 17 -28.17 18.48 2.52
N ASN A 18 -29.06 17.56 2.13
CA ASN A 18 -28.82 16.11 2.27
C ASN A 18 -27.75 15.60 1.29
N ASN A 19 -27.51 16.29 0.18
CA ASN A 19 -26.44 15.94 -0.78
C ASN A 19 -25.05 16.45 -0.39
N LYS A 20 -24.93 17.29 0.66
CA LYS A 20 -23.66 17.93 1.03
C LYS A 20 -22.72 17.04 1.87
N PHE A 21 -23.22 15.90 2.37
CA PHE A 21 -22.52 15.10 3.38
C PHE A 21 -22.01 13.72 2.94
N ASN A 22 -22.18 13.33 1.68
CA ASN A 22 -21.70 12.03 1.22
C ASN A 22 -20.28 12.09 0.61
N LYS A 23 -19.36 12.78 1.29
CA LYS A 23 -17.93 12.74 0.91
C LYS A 23 -17.35 11.39 1.34
N LYS A 24 -16.80 10.64 0.38
CA LYS A 24 -16.04 9.42 0.68
C LYS A 24 -14.90 9.78 1.64
N LYS A 25 -14.86 9.10 2.79
CA LYS A 25 -13.80 9.27 3.79
C LYS A 25 -12.56 8.52 3.34
N VAL A 26 -11.39 9.10 3.59
CA VAL A 26 -10.08 8.52 3.27
C VAL A 26 -9.23 8.57 4.53
N VAL A 27 -8.53 7.47 4.83
CA VAL A 27 -7.61 7.36 5.97
C VAL A 27 -6.19 7.24 5.43
N PHE A 28 -5.27 8.03 5.98
CA PHE A 28 -3.85 7.97 5.65
C PHE A 28 -3.10 7.34 6.80
N ILE A 29 -2.30 6.30 6.52
CA ILE A 29 -1.45 5.61 7.49
C ILE A 29 0.00 5.92 7.12
N MET A 30 0.64 6.77 7.92
CA MET A 30 2.01 7.26 7.68
C MET A 30 2.96 6.79 8.78
N GLY A 31 4.25 6.72 8.47
CA GLY A 31 5.30 6.31 9.43
C GLY A 31 6.50 5.64 8.76
N ALA A 32 7.61 5.52 9.49
CA ALA A 32 8.86 4.94 8.99
C ALA A 32 8.71 3.47 8.53
N THR A 33 9.63 2.99 7.70
CA THR A 33 9.65 1.58 7.25
C THR A 33 9.72 0.63 8.46
N GLY A 34 9.00 -0.49 8.41
CA GLY A 34 9.00 -1.48 9.49
C GLY A 34 8.07 -1.19 10.67
N THR A 35 7.40 -0.02 10.76
CA THR A 35 6.51 0.31 11.90
C THR A 35 5.14 -0.38 11.89
N GLY A 36 4.93 -1.42 11.08
CA GLY A 36 3.68 -2.20 11.07
C GLY A 36 2.49 -1.58 10.33
N LYS A 37 2.71 -0.55 9.50
CA LYS A 37 1.65 0.15 8.75
C LYS A 37 0.76 -0.77 7.92
N SER A 38 1.34 -1.73 7.21
CA SER A 38 0.59 -2.66 6.36
C SER A 38 -0.34 -3.57 7.17
N ARG A 39 0.09 -3.97 8.38
CA ARG A 39 -0.76 -4.74 9.30
C ARG A 39 -1.93 -3.90 9.78
N LEU A 40 -1.66 -2.68 10.25
CA LEU A 40 -2.70 -1.74 10.68
C LEU A 40 -3.70 -1.43 9.56
N SER A 41 -3.22 -1.28 8.32
CA SER A 41 -4.12 -1.02 7.18
C SER A 41 -5.08 -2.17 6.92
N VAL A 42 -4.61 -3.42 7.03
CA VAL A 42 -5.46 -4.60 6.86
C VAL A 42 -6.47 -4.69 8.00
N ASP A 43 -6.03 -4.53 9.26
CA ASP A 43 -6.92 -4.59 10.43
C ASP A 43 -8.07 -3.57 10.31
N LEU A 44 -7.75 -2.33 9.90
CA LEU A 44 -8.76 -1.28 9.66
C LEU A 44 -9.65 -1.60 8.46
N ALA A 45 -9.09 -2.06 7.35
CA ALA A 45 -9.87 -2.36 6.16
C ALA A 45 -10.82 -3.54 6.37
N THR A 46 -10.41 -4.57 7.12
CA THR A 46 -11.28 -5.68 7.52
C THR A 46 -12.43 -5.20 8.40
N HIS A 47 -12.15 -4.31 9.38
CA HIS A 47 -13.19 -3.80 10.29
C HIS A 47 -14.20 -2.87 9.61
N PHE A 48 -13.73 -2.02 8.69
CA PHE A 48 -14.57 -1.01 8.02
C PHE A 48 -15.00 -1.39 6.59
N GLN A 49 -14.73 -2.62 6.15
CA GLN A 49 -14.97 -3.08 4.77
C GLN A 49 -14.34 -2.16 3.72
N GLY A 50 -13.13 -1.68 4.04
CA GLY A 50 -12.36 -0.76 3.22
C GLY A 50 -11.49 -1.46 2.17
N GLU A 51 -10.90 -0.65 1.31
CA GLU A 51 -9.90 -1.07 0.34
C GLU A 51 -8.61 -0.29 0.58
N ILE A 52 -7.46 -0.88 0.22
CA ILE A 52 -6.14 -0.30 0.49
C ILE A 52 -5.50 0.14 -0.83
N ILE A 53 -4.99 1.37 -0.86
CA ILE A 53 -4.16 1.87 -1.97
C ILE A 53 -2.74 2.00 -1.44
N ASN A 54 -1.81 1.24 -2.00
CA ASN A 54 -0.39 1.36 -1.67
C ASN A 54 0.18 2.69 -2.16
N SER A 55 0.97 3.35 -1.33
CA SER A 55 1.68 4.59 -1.65
C SER A 55 3.20 4.43 -1.66
N ASP A 56 3.74 3.25 -1.36
CA ASP A 56 5.16 2.96 -1.44
C ASP A 56 5.57 2.69 -2.90
N LYS A 57 6.40 3.59 -3.45
CA LYS A 57 6.89 3.53 -4.84
C LYS A 57 7.66 2.25 -5.16
N MET A 58 8.30 1.62 -4.17
CA MET A 58 9.12 0.44 -4.38
C MET A 58 8.28 -0.84 -4.40
N GLN A 59 7.22 -0.88 -3.59
CA GLN A 59 6.33 -2.04 -3.56
C GLN A 59 5.50 -2.20 -4.85
N VAL A 60 5.44 -1.20 -5.74
CA VAL A 60 4.72 -1.31 -7.02
C VAL A 60 5.34 -2.38 -7.93
N TYR A 61 6.65 -2.66 -7.83
CA TYR A 61 7.34 -3.58 -8.75
C TYR A 61 7.09 -5.05 -8.40
N LYS A 62 6.81 -5.86 -9.42
CA LYS A 62 6.75 -7.32 -9.31
C LYS A 62 8.15 -7.92 -9.17
N GLY A 63 8.30 -8.95 -8.35
CA GLY A 63 9.56 -9.71 -8.18
C GLY A 63 10.51 -9.14 -7.13
N LEU A 64 10.08 -8.09 -6.41
CA LEU A 64 10.86 -7.44 -5.34
C LEU A 64 10.18 -7.57 -3.98
N GLU A 65 9.39 -8.63 -3.77
CA GLU A 65 8.52 -8.81 -2.60
C GLU A 65 9.30 -8.78 -1.28
N ILE A 66 10.40 -9.52 -1.20
CA ILE A 66 11.24 -9.63 0.01
C ILE A 66 11.93 -8.30 0.31
N VAL A 67 12.64 -7.74 -0.66
CA VAL A 67 13.45 -6.53 -0.48
C VAL A 67 12.62 -5.27 -0.24
N THR A 68 11.36 -5.26 -0.69
CA THR A 68 10.43 -4.14 -0.46
C THR A 68 9.50 -4.37 0.72
N ASN A 69 9.66 -5.48 1.47
CA ASN A 69 8.79 -5.88 2.57
C ASN A 69 7.31 -5.84 2.18
N LYS A 70 7.00 -6.40 1.01
CA LYS A 70 5.65 -6.39 0.45
C LYS A 70 4.76 -7.34 1.27
N ILE A 71 3.55 -6.88 1.59
CA ILE A 71 2.60 -7.69 2.34
C ILE A 71 2.23 -8.97 1.56
N THR A 72 2.28 -10.11 2.25
CA THR A 72 2.00 -11.42 1.65
C THR A 72 0.52 -11.60 1.34
N HIS A 73 0.15 -12.51 0.43
CA HIS A 73 -1.25 -12.77 0.12
C HIS A 73 -2.06 -13.25 1.34
N THR A 74 -1.45 -14.07 2.20
CA THR A 74 -2.01 -14.52 3.47
C THR A 74 -2.29 -13.34 4.40
N ASP A 75 -1.34 -12.41 4.54
CA ASP A 75 -1.48 -11.27 5.45
C ASP A 75 -2.47 -10.21 4.94
N LYS A 76 -2.80 -10.20 3.63
CA LYS A 76 -3.85 -9.33 3.10
C LYS A 76 -5.25 -9.70 3.60
N GLN A 77 -5.46 -10.92 4.11
CA GLN A 77 -6.75 -11.38 4.64
C GLN A 77 -7.95 -11.16 3.69
N GLY A 78 -7.73 -11.24 2.37
CA GLY A 78 -8.75 -11.00 1.36
C GLY A 78 -9.10 -9.53 1.10
N VAL A 79 -8.46 -8.59 1.80
CA VAL A 79 -8.62 -7.15 1.56
C VAL A 79 -8.05 -6.78 0.19
N ARG A 80 -8.82 -6.04 -0.61
CA ARG A 80 -8.38 -5.53 -1.91
C ARG A 80 -7.24 -4.52 -1.75
N HIS A 81 -6.14 -4.76 -2.45
CA HIS A 81 -4.97 -3.90 -2.48
C HIS A 81 -4.71 -3.42 -3.91
N TYR A 82 -4.59 -2.10 -4.09
CA TYR A 82 -4.18 -1.48 -5.34
C TYR A 82 -2.72 -1.03 -5.28
N LEU A 83 -2.07 -0.90 -6.44
CA LEU A 83 -0.70 -0.40 -6.62
C LEU A 83 0.39 -1.19 -5.87
N LEU A 84 0.16 -2.49 -5.62
CA LEU A 84 1.10 -3.34 -4.88
C LEU A 84 1.89 -4.32 -5.78
N GLU A 85 1.48 -4.52 -7.02
CA GLU A 85 2.16 -5.45 -7.94
C GLU A 85 1.78 -5.16 -9.39
N GLN A 86 2.49 -4.21 -10.00
CA GLN A 86 2.36 -3.89 -11.42
C GLN A 86 3.53 -4.51 -12.19
N SER A 87 3.21 -5.10 -13.34
CA SER A 87 4.18 -5.67 -14.28
C SER A 87 4.89 -4.53 -15.03
N VAL A 88 5.89 -3.94 -14.40
CA VAL A 88 6.81 -3.05 -15.11
C VAL A 88 8.22 -3.53 -14.84
N LEU A 89 8.76 -4.35 -15.76
CA LEU A 89 10.20 -4.44 -15.95
C LEU A 89 10.64 -3.06 -16.45
N ASN A 90 10.97 -2.18 -15.52
CA ASN A 90 11.50 -0.87 -15.86
C ASN A 90 12.94 -1.08 -16.33
N SER A 91 13.22 -0.78 -17.60
CA SER A 91 14.57 -0.92 -18.19
C SER A 91 15.64 -0.23 -17.35
N ARG A 92 15.32 0.90 -16.69
CA ARG A 92 16.26 1.62 -15.81
C ARG A 92 16.60 0.85 -14.53
N VAL A 93 15.65 0.11 -13.96
CA VAL A 93 15.93 -0.73 -12.78
C VAL A 93 16.86 -1.87 -13.18
N ASN A 94 16.59 -2.49 -14.33
CA ASN A 94 17.44 -3.56 -14.85
C ASN A 94 18.88 -3.09 -15.11
N THR A 95 19.05 -1.95 -15.80
CA THR A 95 20.38 -1.36 -16.05
C THR A 95 21.13 -1.08 -14.75
N LYS A 96 20.49 -0.45 -13.76
CA LYS A 96 21.13 -0.18 -12.46
C LYS A 96 21.53 -1.45 -11.73
N VAL A 97 20.72 -2.50 -11.77
CA VAL A 97 21.06 -3.79 -11.16
C VAL A 97 22.31 -4.38 -11.82
N TYR A 98 22.40 -4.37 -13.16
CA TYR A 98 23.61 -4.81 -13.87
C TYR A 98 24.84 -3.98 -13.52
N GLU A 99 24.71 -2.65 -13.43
CA GLU A 99 25.80 -1.77 -13.00
C GLU A 99 26.28 -2.11 -11.58
N MET A 100 25.35 -2.35 -10.64
CA MET A 100 25.68 -2.72 -9.27
C MET A 100 26.40 -4.07 -9.19
N VAL A 101 25.96 -5.05 -9.97
CA VAL A 101 26.62 -6.37 -10.07
C VAL A 101 28.03 -6.21 -10.63
N ASN A 102 28.20 -5.46 -11.73
CA ASN A 102 29.51 -5.23 -12.34
C ASN A 102 30.45 -4.42 -11.45
N ALA A 103 29.90 -3.57 -10.57
CA ALA A 103 30.65 -2.84 -9.56
C ALA A 103 31.07 -3.69 -8.35
N GLY A 104 30.70 -4.98 -8.30
CA GLY A 104 31.08 -5.91 -7.22
C GLY A 104 30.26 -5.78 -5.94
N LEU A 105 29.23 -4.93 -5.91
CA LEU A 105 28.41 -4.70 -4.70
C LEU A 105 27.67 -5.96 -4.22
N VAL A 106 27.40 -6.90 -5.12
CA VAL A 106 26.76 -8.18 -4.77
C VAL A 106 27.73 -9.13 -4.06
N ASP A 107 29.03 -9.02 -4.31
CA ASP A 107 30.03 -9.92 -3.70
C ASP A 107 30.21 -9.68 -2.20
N GLU A 108 29.99 -8.44 -1.73
CA GLU A 108 29.97 -8.12 -0.31
C GLU A 108 28.82 -8.83 0.41
N VAL A 109 27.63 -8.84 -0.20
CA VAL A 109 26.41 -9.42 0.37
C VAL A 109 26.44 -10.95 0.34
N ARG A 110 27.14 -11.54 -0.63
CA ARG A 110 27.31 -13.01 -0.73
C ARG A 110 27.93 -13.64 0.51
N GLN A 111 28.75 -12.91 1.26
CA GLN A 111 29.40 -13.43 2.47
C GLN A 111 28.43 -13.64 3.63
N ILE A 112 27.33 -12.89 3.67
CA ILE A 112 26.31 -12.95 4.73
C ILE A 112 25.03 -13.66 4.28
N PHE A 113 24.90 -13.94 2.98
CA PHE A 113 23.78 -14.69 2.43
C PHE A 113 23.86 -16.16 2.83
N ILE A 114 22.77 -16.70 3.38
CA ILE A 114 22.66 -18.10 3.76
C ILE A 114 21.84 -18.83 2.69
N PRO A 115 22.44 -19.75 1.92
CA PRO A 115 21.71 -20.58 0.98
C PRO A 115 20.56 -21.31 1.69
N ASP A 116 19.41 -21.38 1.03
CA ASP A 116 18.21 -22.10 1.48
C ASP A 116 17.53 -21.57 2.75
N ALA A 117 17.94 -20.41 3.27
CA ALA A 117 17.25 -19.77 4.39
C ALA A 117 15.89 -19.17 3.99
N GLU A 118 14.93 -19.19 4.92
CA GLU A 118 13.60 -18.58 4.72
C GLU A 118 13.64 -17.07 5.00
N TYR A 119 13.67 -16.28 3.94
CA TYR A 119 13.71 -14.80 3.98
C TYR A 119 12.35 -14.12 4.08
N THR A 120 11.27 -14.91 4.12
CA THR A 120 9.90 -14.41 4.10
C THR A 120 9.30 -14.25 5.50
N LYS A 121 10.05 -14.54 6.57
CA LYS A 121 9.56 -14.51 7.96
C LYS A 121 10.54 -13.86 8.94
N GLY A 122 9.98 -13.40 10.06
CA GLY A 122 10.75 -12.92 11.21
C GLY A 122 11.65 -11.72 10.91
N ILE A 123 12.81 -11.68 11.55
CA ILE A 123 13.78 -10.58 11.40
C ILE A 123 14.34 -10.47 9.97
N ARG A 124 14.43 -11.59 9.25
CA ARG A 124 14.94 -11.67 7.87
C ARG A 124 14.02 -10.98 6.86
N LEU A 125 12.71 -10.96 7.13
CA LEU A 125 11.75 -10.19 6.34
C LEU A 125 11.86 -8.67 6.64
N SER A 126 12.20 -8.31 7.88
CA SER A 126 11.87 -7.00 8.43
C SER A 126 12.65 -5.85 7.81
N ILE A 127 13.77 -6.10 7.12
CA ILE A 127 14.56 -5.04 6.47
C ILE A 127 15.48 -5.58 5.36
N GLY A 128 15.04 -6.54 4.54
CA GLY A 128 15.85 -7.01 3.39
C GLY A 128 17.28 -7.45 3.77
N VAL A 129 17.50 -7.82 5.03
CA VAL A 129 18.79 -8.25 5.55
C VAL A 129 18.91 -9.75 5.24
N PRO A 130 19.97 -10.17 4.53
CA PRO A 130 20.29 -11.58 4.36
C PRO A 130 20.55 -12.31 5.70
#